data_AF-A0A1A8NR78-F1
#
_entry.id   AF-A0A1A8NR78-F1
#
_cell.length_a   1.000
_cell.length_b   1.000
_cell.length_c   1.000
_cell.angle_alpha   90.00
_cell.angle_beta   90.00
_cell.angle_gamma   90.00
#
_symmetry.space_group_name_H-M   'P 1'
#
loop_
_entity.id
_entity.type
_entity.pdbx_description
1 polymer ?
#
loop_
_entity_poly.entity_id
_entity_poly.type
_entity_poly.pdbx_seq_one_letter_code
_entity_poly.pdbx_strand_id
1 'polypeptide(L)' 'LKSNYNTENWEVVSPKGVTQTLPGVCFQIPPPDPEAIDKVDLLGSELADIIKRRAALATSLKNNKANLSKSQQS' A
#
# COMPACT_ATOMS: atom_id res chain seq x y z
N LEU A 1 -4.79 -21.93 -10.84
CA LEU A 1 -4.37 -21.56 -12.21
C LEU A 1 -3.05 -22.27 -12.50
N LYS A 2 -2.87 -22.88 -13.67
CA LYS A 2 -1.60 -23.55 -14.03
C LYS A 2 -0.74 -22.68 -14.93
N SER A 3 -1.33 -22.09 -15.98
CA SER A 3 -0.65 -21.16 -16.89
C SER A 3 -1.63 -20.18 -17.51
N ASN A 4 -1.21 -18.92 -17.66
CA ASN A 4 -1.93 -17.84 -18.34
C ASN A 4 -1.07 -17.16 -19.43
N TYR A 5 -0.04 -17.85 -19.94
CA TYR A 5 0.84 -17.29 -20.98
C TYR A 5 0.10 -16.97 -22.28
N ASN A 6 -0.84 -17.82 -22.68
CA ASN A 6 -1.76 -17.52 -23.77
C ASN A 6 -2.85 -16.58 -23.25
N THR A 7 -2.95 -15.40 -23.85
CA THR A 7 -3.85 -14.32 -23.41
C THR A 7 -5.33 -14.64 -23.63
N GLU A 8 -5.66 -15.49 -24.60
CA GLU A 8 -7.05 -15.88 -24.91
C GLU A 8 -7.50 -17.09 -24.10
N ASN A 9 -6.62 -18.10 -23.94
CA ASN A 9 -6.96 -19.39 -23.36
C ASN A 9 -5.99 -19.77 -22.24
N TRP A 10 -6.50 -20.03 -21.05
CA TRP A 10 -5.69 -20.34 -19.87
C TRP A 10 -5.75 -21.83 -19.57
N GLU A 11 -4.63 -22.37 -19.06
CA GLU A 11 -4.60 -23.70 -18.48
C GLU A 11 -5.00 -23.60 -17.01
N VAL A 12 -6.16 -24.17 -16.69
CA VAL A 12 -6.72 -24.20 -15.35
C VAL A 12 -6.79 -25.63 -14.82
N VAL A 13 -6.50 -25.78 -13.53
CA VAL A 13 -6.71 -27.06 -12.82
C VAL A 13 -8.07 -26.96 -12.16
N SER A 14 -8.98 -27.85 -12.55
CA SER A 14 -10.29 -27.98 -11.91
C SER A 14 -10.12 -28.44 -10.45
N PRO A 15 -11.14 -28.24 -9.59
CA PRO A 15 -11.11 -28.76 -8.22
C PRO A 15 -10.91 -30.28 -8.14
N LYS A 16 -11.20 -31.01 -9.22
CA LYS A 16 -11.00 -32.47 -9.35
C LYS A 16 -9.59 -32.84 -9.83
N GLY A 17 -8.67 -31.89 -9.96
CA GLY A 17 -7.29 -32.10 -10.41
C GLY A 17 -7.10 -32.21 -11.93
N VAL A 18 -8.18 -32.16 -12.71
CA VAL A 18 -8.10 -32.22 -14.19
C VAL A 18 -7.65 -30.89 -14.75
N THR A 19 -6.63 -30.89 -15.61
CA THR A 19 -6.19 -29.71 -16.36
C THR A 19 -7.08 -29.51 -17.57
N GLN A 20 -7.60 -28.30 -17.75
CA GLN A 20 -8.45 -27.93 -18.88
C GLN A 20 -7.99 -26.59 -19.45
N THR A 21 -8.19 -26.40 -20.74
CA THR A 21 -7.95 -25.14 -21.43
C THR A 21 -9.29 -24.44 -21.61
N LEU A 22 -9.44 -23.27 -20.99
CA LEU A 22 -10.68 -22.50 -21.02
C LEU A 22 -10.38 -21.03 -21.34
N PRO A 23 -11.32 -20.29 -21.96
CA PRO A 23 -11.12 -18.88 -22.25
C PRO A 23 -10.83 -18.10 -20.97
N GLY A 24 -9.76 -17.30 -20.98
CA GLY A 24 -9.32 -16.52 -19.80
C GLY A 24 -10.41 -15.57 -19.29
N VAL A 25 -11.24 -15.04 -20.21
CA VAL A 25 -12.38 -14.15 -19.92
C VAL A 25 -13.46 -14.77 -19.02
N CYS A 26 -13.49 -16.10 -18.87
CA CYS A 26 -14.42 -16.78 -17.98
C CYS A 26 -13.97 -16.76 -16.52
N PHE A 27 -12.77 -16.27 -16.22
CA PHE A 27 -12.19 -16.29 -14.89
C PHE A 27 -12.00 -14.89 -14.33
N GLN A 28 -12.45 -14.71 -13.09
CA GLN A 28 -12.08 -13.58 -12.25
C GLN A 28 -11.04 -14.05 -11.24
N ILE A 29 -9.90 -13.36 -11.16
CA ILE A 29 -8.92 -13.61 -10.09
C ILE A 29 -9.51 -13.01 -8.82
N PRO A 30 -9.85 -13.83 -7.81
CA PRO A 30 -10.42 -13.32 -6.59
C PRO A 30 -9.36 -12.57 -5.77
N PRO A 31 -9.76 -11.64 -4.90
CA PRO A 31 -8.86 -11.10 -3.89
C PRO A 31 -8.30 -12.22 -3.00
N PRO A 32 -7.15 -12.00 -2.32
CA PRO A 32 -6.40 -10.74 -2.22
C PRO A 32 -5.48 -10.46 -3.42
N ASP A 33 -5.34 -9.19 -3.77
CA ASP A 33 -4.32 -8.69 -4.71
C ASP A 33 -3.10 -8.20 -3.91
N PRO A 34 -1.95 -8.91 -3.96
CA PRO A 34 -0.76 -8.55 -3.18
C PRO A 34 -0.21 -7.17 -3.50
N GLU A 35 -0.23 -6.74 -4.76
CA GLU A 35 0.30 -5.44 -5.16
C GLU A 35 -0.55 -4.30 -4.57
N ALA A 36 -1.88 -4.49 -4.59
CA ALA A 36 -2.79 -3.55 -3.98
C ALA A 36 -2.58 -3.44 -2.46
N ILE A 37 -2.33 -4.57 -1.78
CA ILE A 37 -2.04 -4.59 -0.33
C ILE A 37 -0.73 -3.87 -0.03
N ASP A 38 0.36 -4.23 -0.72
CA ASP A 38 1.68 -3.63 -0.52
C ASP A 38 1.64 -2.10 -0.71
N LYS A 39 0.86 -1.64 -1.70
CA LYS A 39 0.66 -0.21 -1.95
C LYS A 39 -0.08 0.50 -0.81
N VAL A 40 -1.11 -0.14 -0.24
CA VAL A 40 -1.84 0.42 0.91
C VAL A 40 -0.92 0.52 2.13
N ASP A 41 -0.11 -0.52 2.39
CA ASP A 41 0.84 -0.53 3.50
C ASP A 41 1.92 0.54 3.34
N LEU A 42 2.45 0.71 2.13
CA LEU A 42 3.39 1.78 1.81
C LEU A 42 2.78 3.15 2.10
N LEU A 43 1.60 3.45 1.56
CA LEU A 43 0.93 4.73 1.78
C LEU A 43 0.61 4.97 3.27
N GLY A 44 0.23 3.92 4.00
CA GLY A 44 0.02 3.97 5.44
C GLY A 44 1.28 4.40 6.19
N SER A 45 2.43 3.85 5.80
CA SER A 45 3.73 4.17 6.40
C SER A 45 4.16 5.62 6.10
N GLU A 46 4.02 6.07 4.85
CA GLU A 46 4.34 7.44 4.44
C GLU A 46 3.47 8.48 5.16
N LEU A 47 2.18 8.18 5.31
CA LEU A 47 1.25 9.06 6.02
C LEU A 47 1.63 9.19 7.50
N ALA A 48 1.96 8.08 8.15
CA ALA A 48 2.40 8.08 9.55
C ALA A 48 3.67 8.93 9.75
N ASP A 49 4.61 8.82 8.82
CA ASP A 49 5.84 9.62 8.81
C ASP A 49 5.58 11.11 8.63
N ILE A 50 4.68 11.48 7.71
CA ILE A 50 4.29 12.88 7.49
C ILE A 50 3.63 13.45 8.75
N ILE A 51 2.74 12.71 9.40
CA ILE A 51 2.09 13.12 10.65
C ILE A 51 3.15 13.37 11.74
N LYS A 52 4.12 12.45 11.89
CA LYS A 52 5.22 12.58 12.86
C LYS A 52 6.08 13.82 12.58
N ARG A 53 6.46 14.05 11.32
CA ARG A 53 7.25 15.22 10.91
C ARG A 53 6.50 16.53 11.19
N ARG A 54 5.21 16.58 10.87
CA ARG A 54 4.35 17.74 11.16
C ARG A 54 4.29 18.04 12.67
N ALA A 55 4.10 17.01 13.50
CA ALA A 55 4.05 17.16 14.95
C ALA A 55 5.38 17.66 15.54
N ALA A 56 6.51 17.13 15.04
CA ALA A 56 7.85 17.59 15.42
C ALA A 56 8.07 19.06 15.05
N LEU A 57 7.73 19.45 13.82
CA LEU A 57 7.84 20.85 13.36
C LEU A 57 7.00 21.81 14.20
N ALA A 58 5.75 21.44 14.50
CA ALA A 58 4.87 22.26 15.33
C ALA A 58 5.43 22.45 16.75
N THR A 59 6.03 21.41 17.32
CA THR A 59 6.70 21.48 18.64
C THR A 59 7.95 22.36 18.59
N SER A 60 8.81 22.18 17.57
CA SER A 60 10.00 23.00 17.38
C SER A 60 9.66 24.49 17.24
N LEU A 61 8.62 24.84 16.48
CA LEU A 61 8.15 26.22 16.33
C LEU A 61 7.67 26.82 17.66
N LYS A 62 6.90 26.07 18.45
CA LYS A 62 6.45 26.51 19.78
C LYS A 62 7.63 26.76 20.72
N ASN A 63 8.59 25.85 20.74
CA ASN A 63 9.79 25.97 21.58
C ASN A 63 10.65 27.16 21.17
N ASN A 64 10.85 27.37 19.87
CA ASN A 64 11.58 28.53 19.36
C ASN A 64 10.92 29.86 19.77
N LYS A 65 9.59 29.96 19.61
CA LYS A 65 8.82 31.13 20.05
C LYS A 65 8.97 31.38 21.56
N ALA A 66 8.90 30.33 22.37
CA ALA A 66 9.06 30.44 23.83
C ALA A 66 10.47 30.90 24.25
N ASN A 67 11.52 30.45 23.55
CA ASN A 67 12.90 30.86 23.81
C ASN A 67 13.14 32.33 23.42
N LEU A 68 12.60 32.77 22.28
CA LEU A 68 12.68 34.17 21.86
C LEU A 68 12.03 35.11 22.88
N SER A 69 10.83 34.77 23.39
CA SER A 69 10.16 35.58 24.42
C SER A 69 10.95 35.68 25.73
N LYS A 70 11.64 34.60 26.14
CA LYS A 70 12.47 34.63 27.37
C LYS A 70 13.72 35.50 27.21
N SER A 71 14.33 35.51 26.03
CA SER A 71 15.53 36.30 25.75
C SER A 71 15.26 37.81 25.65
N GLN A 72 14.02 38.23 25.42
CA GLN A 72 13.63 39.65 25.33
C GLN A 72 13.19 40.26 26.68
N GLN A 73 13.03 39.45 27.73
CA GLN A 73 12.64 39.90 29.08
C GLN A 73 13.81 39.93 30.09
N SER A 74 15.05 39.70 29.65
CA SER A 74 16.25 39.75 30.49
C SER A 74 17.13 40.95 30.19
#